data_AF-A0A376VZK5-F1
#
_entry.id   AF-A0A376VZK5-F1
#
_cell.length_a   1.000
_cell.length_b   1.000
_cell.length_c   1.000
_cell.angle_alpha   90.00
_cell.angle_beta   90.00
_cell.angle_gamma   90.00
#
_symmetry.space_group_name_H-M   'P 1'
#
loop_
_entity.id
_entity.type
_entity.pdbx_description
1 polymer ?
#
loop_
_entity_poly.entity_id
_entity_poly.type
_entity_poly.pdbx_seq_one_letter_code
_entity_poly.pdbx_strand_id
1 'polypeptide(L)'
;MLESLTKNSGENQPATLKSQIVADERTNSVIVSGDPATRDKMRRLIRRLDSEMERSGNSQVFYLKYSKAEDLVDVLKQVSGTLTAAKEEAEGTVGSGREVVSIAASKHSNALIVTAPQDIMQSLQSVIEQLDIRRAQVHVEALIVEVAEGSNINFGVQWGSKDAGLMQFANGTQIPIGTLGAAISAAKPQKGSTVISENGATTINPDTNGDLSTLAQLLSGFSGTAVGVVKGDWMALVQAVKNDSSSNVLSTPSITTLDNQEAFFMVGQDVPVLTGSTVGSNNSNPFNTVERKKVGIMLKVTPQINEGNAVQMVIEQEVSKVEGQTSLDVVFGERKLKTTVLANDGELIVLGGLMDDQAGESVAKVPLLGDIPLIGNLFKSTADKKEKRNLMVFIRPTILRDGMAADGVSQRKYNYMRAEQIYRDEQGLSLMPHTAQPILPAQNQALPPEVRAFLNAGRTR
;
A
#
# COMPACT_ATOMS: atom_id res chain seq x y z
N MET A 1 -7.76 62.58 16.42
CA MET A 1 -8.39 63.02 15.16
C MET A 1 -8.93 64.45 15.23
N LEU A 2 -9.83 64.79 16.15
CA LEU A 2 -10.36 66.17 16.25
C LEU A 2 -9.35 67.16 16.86
N GLU A 3 -8.63 66.75 17.90
CA GLU A 3 -7.56 67.53 18.55
C GLU A 3 -6.34 67.77 17.63
N SER A 4 -6.11 66.89 16.65
CA SER A 4 -5.01 67.03 15.69
C SER A 4 -5.28 68.09 14.62
N LEU A 5 -6.54 68.51 14.43
CA LEU A 5 -6.91 69.57 13.49
C LEU A 5 -6.72 70.97 14.11
N THR A 6 -6.80 71.10 15.43
CA THR A 6 -6.64 72.39 16.14
C THR A 6 -5.18 72.70 16.47
N LYS A 7 -4.33 71.67 16.58
CA LYS A 7 -2.90 71.80 16.94
C LYS A 7 -2.03 72.49 15.88
N ASN A 8 -2.48 72.54 14.62
CA ASN A 8 -1.77 73.17 13.49
C ASN A 8 -2.21 74.63 13.19
N SER A 9 -3.10 75.21 14.00
CA SER A 9 -3.54 76.60 13.81
C SER A 9 -2.60 77.53 14.61
N GLY A 10 -1.75 78.28 13.90
CA GLY A 10 -0.62 79.05 14.45
C GLY A 10 -0.92 80.08 15.55
N GLU A 11 0.17 80.45 16.25
CA GLU A 11 0.31 81.24 17.49
C GLU A 11 -0.37 82.63 17.59
N ASN A 12 -1.19 83.08 16.64
CA ASN A 12 -1.76 84.44 16.64
C ASN A 12 -3.30 84.47 16.56
N GLN A 13 -3.98 83.86 17.55
CA GLN A 13 -5.38 84.18 17.86
C GLN A 13 -5.54 84.51 19.36
N PRO A 14 -6.38 85.50 19.71
CA PRO A 14 -6.63 85.85 21.11
C PRO A 14 -7.14 84.64 21.90
N ALA A 15 -6.74 84.53 23.16
CA ALA A 15 -6.98 83.36 24.03
C ALA A 15 -8.46 82.94 24.18
N THR A 16 -9.40 83.79 23.77
CA THR A 16 -10.85 83.57 23.80
C THR A 16 -11.40 82.72 22.63
N LEU A 17 -10.59 82.37 21.63
CA LEU A 17 -10.98 81.55 20.47
C LEU A 17 -10.39 80.12 20.48
N LYS A 18 -9.68 79.72 21.54
CA LYS A 18 -9.18 78.35 21.67
C LYS A 18 -10.32 77.43 22.08
N SER A 19 -10.87 76.66 21.13
CA SER A 19 -11.80 75.59 21.44
C SER A 19 -11.05 74.41 22.08
N GLN A 20 -11.53 73.90 23.22
CA GLN A 20 -11.01 72.69 23.85
C GLN A 20 -12.02 71.56 23.69
N ILE A 21 -11.53 70.37 23.37
CA ILE A 21 -12.35 69.17 23.21
C ILE A 21 -11.90 68.16 24.26
N VAL A 22 -12.84 67.70 25.08
CA VAL A 22 -12.60 66.63 26.07
C VAL A 22 -13.62 65.53 25.82
N ALA A 23 -13.14 64.29 25.69
CA ALA A 23 -14.01 63.12 25.61
C ALA A 23 -14.30 62.63 27.03
N ASP A 24 -15.58 62.40 27.34
CA ASP A 24 -16.02 61.64 28.51
C ASP A 24 -16.40 60.23 28.07
N GLU A 25 -15.48 59.29 28.29
CA GLU A 25 -15.63 57.87 27.98
C GLU A 25 -16.85 57.24 28.68
N ARG A 26 -17.19 57.70 29.90
CA ARG A 26 -18.29 57.11 30.69
C ARG A 26 -19.66 57.39 30.08
N THR A 27 -19.81 58.54 29.44
CA THR A 27 -21.07 58.96 28.82
C THR A 27 -21.03 58.87 27.30
N ASN A 28 -19.94 58.34 26.72
CA ASN A 28 -19.66 58.34 25.29
C ASN A 28 -19.99 59.69 24.64
N SER A 29 -19.60 60.78 25.31
CA SER A 29 -19.98 62.13 24.95
C SER A 29 -18.75 63.01 24.78
N VAL A 30 -18.82 63.92 23.81
CA VAL A 30 -17.75 64.90 23.53
C VAL A 30 -18.15 66.24 24.11
N ILE A 31 -17.38 66.72 25.10
CA ILE A 31 -17.54 68.04 25.70
C ILE A 31 -16.72 69.03 24.87
N VAL A 32 -17.41 70.02 24.29
CA VAL A 32 -16.78 71.07 23.48
C VAL A 32 -16.95 72.42 24.18
N SER A 33 -15.85 73.08 24.50
CA SER A 33 -15.85 74.47 24.97
C SER A 33 -15.34 75.40 23.87
N GLY A 34 -15.96 76.57 23.70
CA GLY A 34 -15.63 77.54 22.65
C GLY A 34 -16.78 78.49 22.31
N ASP A 35 -16.51 79.44 21.43
CA ASP A 35 -17.49 80.40 20.92
C ASP A 35 -18.67 79.68 20.21
N PRO A 36 -19.88 80.28 20.19
CA PRO A 36 -21.06 79.65 19.56
C PRO A 36 -20.84 79.23 18.10
N ALA A 37 -20.08 80.00 17.31
CA ALA A 37 -19.83 79.70 15.91
C ALA A 37 -18.91 78.49 15.72
N THR A 38 -17.88 78.33 16.57
CA THR A 38 -17.03 77.13 16.59
C THR A 38 -17.78 75.92 17.11
N ARG A 39 -18.63 76.06 18.12
CA ARG A 39 -19.50 74.97 18.59
C ARG A 39 -20.43 74.47 17.48
N ASP A 40 -20.95 75.34 16.63
CA ASP A 40 -21.77 74.93 15.48
C ASP A 40 -20.97 74.18 14.40
N LYS A 41 -19.72 74.59 14.14
CA LYS A 41 -18.81 73.86 13.23
C LYS A 41 -18.47 72.48 13.79
N MET A 42 -18.09 72.40 15.06
CA MET A 42 -17.78 71.14 15.73
C MET A 42 -19.00 70.23 15.80
N ARG A 43 -20.21 70.75 16.08
CA ARG A 43 -21.45 69.97 16.07
C ARG A 43 -21.72 69.32 14.71
N ARG A 44 -21.50 70.05 13.61
CA ARG A 44 -21.67 69.49 12.25
C ARG A 44 -20.62 68.43 11.92
N LEU A 45 -19.38 68.61 12.36
CA LEU A 45 -18.31 67.64 12.14
C LEU A 45 -18.54 66.37 12.96
N ILE A 46 -18.91 66.50 14.23
CA ILE A 46 -19.29 65.38 15.10
C ILE A 46 -20.42 64.58 14.46
N ARG A 47 -21.49 65.24 13.97
CA ARG A 47 -22.59 64.55 13.27
C ARG A 47 -22.19 63.82 11.99
N ARG A 48 -21.10 64.21 11.32
CA ARG A 48 -20.60 63.52 10.12
C ARG A 48 -19.70 62.33 10.48
N LEU A 49 -18.98 62.43 11.59
CA LEU A 49 -18.14 61.34 12.12
C LEU A 49 -18.97 60.30 12.87
N ASP A 50 -20.11 60.71 13.42
CA ASP A 50 -21.13 59.88 14.06
C ASP A 50 -22.14 59.35 13.03
N SER A 51 -21.64 58.85 11.90
CA SER A 51 -22.42 58.07 10.95
C SER A 51 -22.22 56.58 11.25
N GLU A 52 -23.29 55.79 11.23
CA GLU A 52 -23.17 54.33 11.31
C GLU A 52 -22.24 53.83 10.20
N MET A 53 -21.15 53.18 10.58
CA MET A 53 -20.24 52.57 9.63
C MET A 53 -21.01 51.46 8.89
N GLU A 54 -21.11 51.55 7.56
CA GLU A 54 -21.67 50.46 6.77
C GLU A 54 -20.89 49.16 7.05
N ARG A 55 -21.61 48.04 7.04
CA ARG A 55 -21.28 46.71 7.59
C ARG A 55 -19.96 46.06 7.14
N SER A 56 -19.10 46.74 6.38
CA SER A 56 -17.72 46.34 6.11
C SER A 56 -16.83 46.67 7.32
N GLY A 57 -16.93 45.84 8.37
CA GLY A 57 -15.91 45.84 9.41
C GLY A 57 -14.55 45.39 8.84
N ASN A 58 -13.46 45.78 9.50
CA ASN A 58 -12.10 45.34 9.17
C ASN A 58 -11.91 43.81 9.29
N SER A 59 -12.93 43.07 9.75
CA SER A 59 -12.92 41.62 9.86
C SER A 59 -13.99 40.99 8.96
N GLN A 60 -13.57 40.04 8.13
CA GLN A 60 -14.44 39.24 7.28
C GLN A 60 -14.28 37.75 7.57
N VAL A 61 -15.36 36.99 7.41
CA VAL A 61 -15.38 35.53 7.56
C VAL A 61 -15.55 34.90 6.19
N PHE A 62 -14.56 34.14 5.75
CA PHE A 62 -14.57 33.40 4.50
C PHE A 62 -14.90 31.94 4.77
N TYR A 63 -16.04 31.47 4.26
CA TYR A 63 -16.38 30.05 4.25
C TYR A 63 -15.73 29.38 3.05
N LEU A 64 -14.83 28.43 3.31
CA LEU A 64 -14.10 27.72 2.27
C LEU A 64 -14.95 26.60 1.67
N LYS A 65 -14.89 26.44 0.35
CA LYS A 65 -15.67 25.46 -0.41
C LYS A 65 -14.95 24.11 -0.50
N TYR A 66 -13.63 24.12 -0.68
CA TYR A 66 -12.83 22.92 -0.96
C TYR A 66 -11.61 22.81 -0.05
N SER A 67 -10.89 23.91 0.14
CA SER A 67 -9.65 23.92 0.90
C SER A 67 -9.89 23.87 2.41
N LYS A 68 -8.92 23.34 3.15
CA LYS A 68 -8.99 23.26 4.61
C LYS A 68 -8.46 24.55 5.22
N ALA A 69 -9.21 25.14 6.15
CA ALA A 69 -8.82 26.41 6.76
C ALA A 69 -7.47 26.36 7.49
N GLU A 70 -7.11 25.21 8.08
CA GLU A 70 -5.82 25.02 8.76
C GLU A 70 -4.62 24.96 7.79
N ASP A 71 -4.82 24.54 6.55
CA ASP A 71 -3.75 24.49 5.56
C ASP A 71 -3.55 25.89 4.94
N LEU A 72 -4.63 26.64 4.72
CA LEU A 72 -4.58 27.98 4.14
C LEU A 72 -4.07 29.04 5.11
N VAL A 73 -4.34 28.93 6.41
CA VAL A 73 -3.94 29.97 7.37
C VAL A 73 -2.43 30.19 7.41
N ASP A 74 -1.64 29.13 7.28
CA ASP A 74 -0.18 29.22 7.32
C ASP A 74 0.38 29.87 6.05
N VAL A 75 -0.20 29.57 4.89
CA VAL A 75 0.13 30.20 3.61
C VAL A 75 -0.24 31.70 3.63
N LEU A 76 -1.46 32.01 4.08
CA LEU A 76 -1.96 33.39 4.08
C LEU A 76 -1.22 34.26 5.11
N LYS A 77 -0.76 33.71 6.23
CA LYS A 77 0.11 34.42 7.20
C LYS A 77 1.43 34.87 6.56
N GLN A 78 2.06 34.02 5.75
CA GLN A 78 3.28 34.37 5.03
C GLN A 78 3.01 35.49 4.02
N VAL A 79 1.93 35.36 3.23
CA VAL A 79 1.51 36.38 2.26
C VAL A 79 1.22 37.72 2.96
N SER A 80 0.44 37.72 4.04
CA SER A 80 0.12 38.95 4.79
C SER A 80 1.35 39.61 5.39
N GLY A 81 2.33 38.81 5.85
CA GLY A 81 3.59 39.34 6.38
C GLY A 81 4.37 40.10 5.31
N THR A 82 4.47 39.55 4.10
CA THR A 82 5.14 40.21 2.97
C THR A 82 4.40 41.45 2.47
N LEU A 83 3.06 41.41 2.41
CA LEU A 83 2.25 42.57 2.00
C LEU A 83 2.39 43.75 2.97
N THR A 84 2.46 43.46 4.28
CA THR A 84 2.62 44.49 5.30
C THR A 84 4.00 45.15 5.20
N ALA A 85 5.06 44.35 5.01
CA ALA A 85 6.42 44.85 4.84
C ALA A 85 6.60 45.70 3.56
N ALA A 86 6.01 45.26 2.44
CA ALA A 86 6.06 46.01 1.18
C ALA A 86 5.37 47.39 1.27
N LYS A 87 4.35 47.52 2.12
CA LYS A 87 3.62 48.78 2.32
C LYS A 87 4.38 49.74 3.25
N GLU A 88 5.06 49.22 4.27
CA GLU A 88 5.93 50.02 5.14
C GLU A 88 7.10 50.67 4.37
N GLU A 89 7.60 50.03 3.31
CA GLU A 89 8.63 50.61 2.42
C GLU A 89 8.09 51.67 1.44
N ALA A 90 6.81 51.57 1.03
CA ALA A 90 6.22 52.45 0.03
C ALA A 90 5.75 53.81 0.59
N GLU A 91 5.31 53.88 1.86
CA GLU A 91 4.72 55.11 2.44
C GLU A 91 5.68 55.93 3.33
N GLY A 92 6.91 55.47 3.61
CA GLY A 92 7.92 56.27 4.32
C GLY A 92 7.53 56.74 5.74
N THR A 93 6.40 56.29 6.28
CA THR A 93 5.91 56.61 7.62
C THR A 93 6.39 55.57 8.61
N VAL A 94 7.55 55.83 9.22
CA VAL A 94 7.96 55.18 10.46
C VAL A 94 7.16 55.81 11.61
N GLY A 95 6.00 55.25 11.96
CA GLY A 95 5.25 55.79 13.10
C GLY A 95 3.86 55.21 13.39
N SER A 96 3.82 54.20 14.26
CA SER A 96 2.79 54.00 15.30
C SER A 96 1.34 53.72 14.87
N GLY A 97 1.19 52.78 13.94
CA GLY A 97 -0.07 52.05 13.76
C GLY A 97 0.29 50.69 13.20
N ARG A 98 0.61 49.72 14.07
CA ARG A 98 0.78 48.33 13.64
C ARG A 98 -0.62 47.91 13.16
N GLU A 99 -0.90 48.05 11.86
CA GLU A 99 -2.11 47.49 11.26
C GLU A 99 -1.95 45.97 11.35
N VAL A 100 -2.38 45.41 12.47
CA VAL A 100 -2.20 43.99 12.77
C VAL A 100 -3.14 43.22 11.85
N VAL A 101 -2.61 42.76 10.72
CA VAL A 101 -3.26 41.72 9.93
C VAL A 101 -3.30 40.46 10.79
N SER A 102 -4.51 39.99 11.10
CA SER A 102 -4.73 38.78 11.89
C SER A 102 -5.57 37.81 11.10
N ILE A 103 -5.07 36.59 10.95
CA ILE A 103 -5.74 35.51 10.22
C ILE A 103 -5.87 34.33 11.18
N ALA A 104 -7.11 33.95 11.46
CA ALA A 104 -7.43 32.80 12.31
C ALA A 104 -8.29 31.79 11.53
N ALA A 105 -8.03 30.50 11.73
CA ALA A 105 -8.84 29.43 11.16
C ALA A 105 -9.79 28.86 12.21
N SER A 106 -11.08 28.80 11.88
CA SER A 106 -12.08 28.06 12.65
C SER A 106 -12.20 26.64 12.10
N LYS A 107 -11.74 25.65 12.88
CA LYS A 107 -11.77 24.24 12.48
C LYS A 107 -13.19 23.69 12.34
N HIS A 108 -14.11 24.09 13.21
CA HIS A 108 -15.47 23.54 13.23
C HIS A 108 -16.29 23.97 12.01
N SER A 109 -16.13 25.22 11.58
CA SER A 109 -16.89 25.79 10.46
C SER A 109 -16.15 25.78 9.12
N ASN A 110 -14.94 25.21 9.07
CA ASN A 110 -14.00 25.32 7.94
C ASN A 110 -13.95 26.74 7.34
N ALA A 111 -13.77 27.74 8.20
CA ALA A 111 -13.82 29.15 7.82
C ALA A 111 -12.55 29.89 8.27
N LEU A 112 -12.13 30.86 7.45
CA LEU A 112 -11.04 31.78 7.76
C LEU A 112 -11.64 33.10 8.26
N ILE A 113 -11.20 33.54 9.42
CA ILE A 113 -11.51 34.86 9.97
C ILE A 113 -10.30 35.73 9.67
N VAL A 114 -10.47 36.65 8.73
CA VAL A 114 -9.42 37.57 8.30
C VAL A 114 -9.76 38.93 8.85
N THR A 115 -8.83 39.54 9.58
CA THR A 115 -8.91 40.94 10.03
C THR A 115 -7.77 41.69 9.39
N ALA A 116 -8.08 42.61 8.47
CA ALA A 116 -7.10 43.35 7.69
C ALA A 116 -7.67 44.70 7.22
N PRO A 117 -6.81 45.70 6.96
CA PRO A 117 -7.18 46.90 6.22
C PRO A 117 -7.76 46.57 4.83
N GLN A 118 -8.57 47.48 4.28
CA GLN A 118 -9.38 47.24 3.07
C GLN A 118 -8.57 46.83 1.83
N ASP A 119 -7.37 47.38 1.66
CA ASP A 119 -6.46 47.07 0.54
C ASP A 119 -5.87 45.65 0.65
N ILE A 120 -5.39 45.27 1.84
CA ILE A 120 -4.88 43.91 2.10
C ILE A 120 -6.02 42.89 2.03
N MET A 121 -7.21 43.26 2.50
CA MET A 121 -8.40 42.40 2.44
C MET A 121 -8.75 42.01 0.99
N GLN A 122 -8.76 42.97 0.05
CA GLN A 122 -9.03 42.69 -1.36
C GLN A 122 -7.97 41.77 -1.98
N SER A 123 -6.70 41.97 -1.63
CA SER A 123 -5.63 41.08 -2.09
C SER A 123 -5.80 39.66 -1.54
N LEU A 124 -6.04 39.51 -0.23
CA LEU A 124 -6.25 38.20 0.39
C LEU A 124 -7.48 37.49 -0.16
N GLN A 125 -8.56 38.23 -0.45
CA GLN A 125 -9.76 37.67 -1.08
C GLN A 125 -9.44 37.05 -2.44
N SER A 126 -8.67 37.76 -3.29
CA SER A 126 -8.29 37.22 -4.61
C SER A 126 -7.39 35.98 -4.52
N VAL A 127 -6.50 35.94 -3.51
CA VAL A 127 -5.64 34.77 -3.25
C VAL A 127 -6.46 33.59 -2.74
N ILE A 128 -7.40 33.82 -1.81
CA ILE A 128 -8.30 32.78 -1.30
C ILE A 128 -9.12 32.17 -2.45
N GLU A 129 -9.66 33.00 -3.35
CA GLU A 129 -10.43 32.52 -4.50
C GLU A 129 -9.59 31.65 -5.46
N GLN A 130 -8.33 31.99 -5.67
CA GLN A 130 -7.41 31.19 -6.50
C GLN A 130 -6.94 29.89 -5.82
N LEU A 131 -6.88 29.85 -4.49
CA LEU A 131 -6.47 28.67 -3.73
C LEU A 131 -7.65 27.75 -3.38
N ASP A 132 -8.89 28.25 -3.35
CA ASP A 132 -10.10 27.47 -3.06
C ASP A 132 -10.71 26.88 -4.33
N ILE A 133 -9.88 26.15 -5.09
CA ILE A 133 -10.29 25.43 -6.30
C ILE A 133 -10.63 23.97 -5.99
N ARG A 134 -11.53 23.39 -6.80
CA ARG A 134 -11.84 21.96 -6.72
C ARG A 134 -10.65 21.13 -7.20
N ARG A 135 -10.05 20.36 -6.30
CA ARG A 135 -9.01 19.38 -6.64
C ARG A 135 -9.61 18.21 -7.42
N ALA A 136 -8.93 17.82 -8.50
CA ALA A 136 -9.24 16.58 -9.18
C ALA A 136 -8.79 15.37 -8.35
N GLN A 137 -9.36 14.21 -8.65
CA GLN A 137 -8.97 12.94 -8.05
C GLN A 137 -8.24 12.09 -9.09
N VAL A 138 -7.40 11.17 -8.65
CA VAL A 138 -6.73 10.21 -9.52
C VAL A 138 -7.06 8.80 -9.04
N HIS A 139 -7.59 7.99 -9.95
CA HIS A 139 -7.66 6.55 -9.77
C HIS A 139 -6.39 5.92 -10.34
N VAL A 140 -5.65 5.22 -9.49
CA VAL A 140 -4.40 4.57 -9.85
C VAL A 140 -4.62 3.06 -9.82
N GLU A 141 -4.42 2.40 -10.96
CA GLU A 141 -4.46 0.95 -11.10
C GLU A 141 -3.05 0.43 -11.38
N ALA A 142 -2.51 -0.42 -10.51
CA ALA A 142 -1.28 -1.16 -10.81
C ALA A 142 -1.64 -2.53 -11.39
N LEU A 143 -0.85 -3.03 -12.33
CA LEU A 143 -0.99 -4.38 -12.88
C LEU A 143 0.33 -5.10 -12.70
N ILE A 144 0.31 -6.17 -11.92
CA ILE A 144 1.49 -6.97 -11.58
C ILE A 144 1.29 -8.32 -12.24
N VAL A 145 2.17 -8.63 -13.19
CA VAL A 145 2.15 -9.87 -13.95
C VAL A 145 3.39 -10.67 -13.60
N GLU A 146 3.21 -11.87 -13.05
CA GLU A 146 4.28 -12.82 -12.80
C GLU A 146 3.98 -14.12 -13.53
N VAL A 147 4.87 -14.49 -14.45
CA VAL A 147 4.84 -15.76 -15.17
C VAL A 147 6.12 -16.52 -14.84
N ALA A 148 5.97 -17.68 -14.23
CA ALA A 148 7.09 -18.55 -13.89
C ALA A 148 6.90 -19.93 -14.52
N GLU A 149 7.98 -20.49 -15.04
CA GLU A 149 8.03 -21.80 -15.67
C GLU A 149 9.30 -22.51 -15.21
N GLY A 150 9.14 -23.72 -14.68
CA GLY A 150 10.24 -24.55 -14.19
C GLY A 150 10.19 -25.91 -14.87
N SER A 151 11.32 -26.35 -15.39
CA SER A 151 11.46 -27.68 -15.97
C SER A 151 12.74 -28.33 -15.46
N ASN A 152 12.66 -29.56 -15.00
CA ASN A 152 13.86 -30.34 -14.74
C ASN A 152 13.68 -31.78 -15.24
N ILE A 153 14.79 -32.38 -15.63
CA ILE A 153 14.85 -33.79 -16.00
C ILE A 153 16.06 -34.42 -15.32
N ASN A 154 15.81 -35.46 -14.55
CA ASN A 154 16.86 -36.26 -13.94
C ASN A 154 16.76 -37.68 -14.50
N PHE A 155 17.83 -38.17 -15.11
CA PHE A 155 17.92 -39.53 -15.62
C PHE A 155 19.26 -40.14 -15.24
N GLY A 156 19.27 -41.37 -14.75
CA GLY A 156 20.51 -42.03 -14.38
C GLY A 156 20.35 -43.53 -14.17
N VAL A 157 21.43 -44.24 -14.45
CA VAL A 157 21.54 -45.67 -14.16
C VAL A 157 22.61 -45.87 -13.10
N GLN A 158 22.30 -46.66 -12.08
CA GLN A 158 23.24 -47.04 -11.03
C GLN A 158 23.39 -48.56 -10.99
N TRP A 159 24.59 -49.06 -10.69
CA TRP A 159 24.87 -50.49 -10.60
C TRP A 159 25.39 -50.82 -9.21
N GLY A 160 25.06 -51.98 -8.69
CA GLY A 160 25.50 -52.44 -7.38
C GLY A 160 25.67 -53.94 -7.38
N SER A 161 26.70 -54.41 -6.71
CA SER A 161 26.91 -55.82 -6.41
C SER A 161 27.15 -55.97 -4.92
N LYS A 162 26.63 -57.05 -4.33
CA LYS A 162 26.84 -57.35 -2.92
C LYS A 162 28.32 -57.55 -2.58
N ASP A 163 29.06 -58.21 -3.48
CA ASP A 163 30.41 -58.70 -3.20
C ASP A 163 31.49 -58.06 -4.11
N ALA A 164 31.09 -57.47 -5.25
CA ALA A 164 32.04 -56.96 -6.26
C ALA A 164 32.21 -55.43 -6.30
N GLY A 165 31.35 -54.67 -5.62
CA GLY A 165 31.40 -53.20 -5.58
C GLY A 165 30.17 -52.53 -6.21
N LEU A 166 30.22 -51.21 -6.36
CA LEU A 166 29.07 -50.40 -6.80
C LEU A 166 29.48 -49.21 -7.68
N MET A 167 28.53 -48.76 -8.49
CA MET A 167 28.56 -47.49 -9.23
C MET A 167 27.36 -46.66 -8.77
N GLN A 168 27.65 -45.62 -8.00
CA GLN A 168 26.65 -44.75 -7.39
C GLN A 168 26.82 -43.32 -7.87
N PHE A 169 25.69 -42.65 -8.12
CA PHE A 169 25.64 -41.23 -8.41
C PHE A 169 24.81 -40.50 -7.35
N ALA A 170 25.19 -39.26 -7.06
CA ALA A 170 24.53 -38.38 -6.10
C ALA A 170 23.96 -37.12 -6.78
N ASN A 171 23.62 -37.22 -8.07
CA ASN A 171 23.13 -36.10 -8.86
C ASN A 171 21.62 -35.90 -8.64
N GLY A 172 21.23 -34.63 -8.41
CA GLY A 172 19.84 -34.24 -8.29
C GLY A 172 19.12 -34.90 -7.11
N THR A 173 17.86 -35.28 -7.32
CA THR A 173 16.99 -35.93 -6.33
C THR A 173 17.03 -37.47 -6.40
N GLN A 174 18.03 -38.05 -7.07
CA GLN A 174 18.13 -39.50 -7.23
C GLN A 174 18.57 -40.18 -5.94
N ILE A 175 17.90 -41.29 -5.60
CA ILE A 175 18.26 -42.12 -4.45
C ILE A 175 19.56 -42.89 -4.74
N PRO A 176 20.59 -42.79 -3.89
CA PRO A 176 21.82 -43.55 -4.09
C PRO A 176 21.60 -45.06 -3.91
N ILE A 177 22.17 -45.87 -4.80
CA ILE A 177 21.96 -47.31 -4.83
C ILE A 177 22.50 -48.04 -3.59
N GLY A 178 23.58 -47.54 -2.98
CA GLY A 178 24.15 -48.12 -1.76
C GLY A 178 23.23 -47.97 -0.55
N THR A 179 22.64 -46.78 -0.35
CA THR A 179 21.66 -46.53 0.71
C THR A 179 20.37 -47.31 0.50
N LEU A 180 19.94 -47.48 -0.75
CA LEU A 180 18.79 -48.32 -1.09
C LEU A 180 19.07 -49.80 -0.77
N GLY A 181 20.24 -50.31 -1.15
CA GLY A 181 20.64 -51.70 -0.87
C GLY A 181 20.73 -51.99 0.63
N ALA A 182 21.27 -51.05 1.41
CA ALA A 182 21.31 -51.14 2.87
C ALA A 182 19.90 -51.13 3.49
N ALA A 183 19.02 -50.21 3.05
CA ALA A 183 17.65 -50.12 3.53
C ALA A 183 16.82 -51.37 3.19
N ILE A 184 16.97 -51.92 1.97
CA ILE A 184 16.34 -53.19 1.58
C ILE A 184 16.86 -54.34 2.44
N SER A 185 18.15 -54.34 2.79
CA SER A 185 18.74 -55.38 3.64
C SER A 185 18.24 -55.31 5.08
N ALA A 186 18.08 -54.10 5.63
CA ALA A 186 17.50 -53.88 6.96
C ALA A 186 16.00 -54.25 7.03
N ALA A 187 15.27 -54.07 5.91
CA ALA A 187 13.87 -54.45 5.79
C ALA A 187 13.64 -55.97 5.64
N LYS A 188 14.69 -56.79 5.48
CA LYS A 188 14.55 -58.26 5.43
C LYS A 188 14.32 -58.82 6.83
N PRO A 189 13.46 -59.85 6.99
CA PRO A 189 13.27 -60.52 8.26
C PRO A 189 14.57 -61.19 8.71
N GLN A 190 14.88 -61.06 10.00
CA GLN A 190 16.02 -61.73 10.62
C GLN A 190 15.56 -63.06 11.19
N LYS A 191 16.18 -64.14 10.71
CA LYS A 191 15.90 -65.49 11.22
C LYS A 191 16.46 -65.63 12.63
N GLY A 192 15.60 -66.05 13.53
CA GLY A 192 15.90 -66.41 14.89
C GLY A 192 16.90 -67.57 14.98
N SER A 193 17.53 -67.69 16.14
CA SER A 193 18.47 -68.78 16.44
C SER A 193 18.12 -69.39 17.78
N THR A 194 18.19 -70.72 17.86
CA THR A 194 18.04 -71.44 19.12
C THR A 194 19.39 -72.07 19.46
N VAL A 195 20.00 -71.64 20.56
CA VAL A 195 21.28 -72.18 21.04
C VAL A 195 21.02 -72.96 22.33
N ILE A 196 21.45 -74.22 22.37
CA ILE A 196 21.44 -75.07 23.56
C ILE A 196 22.85 -75.05 24.14
N SER A 197 23.04 -74.50 25.34
CA SER A 197 24.34 -74.48 26.01
C SER A 197 24.68 -75.84 26.64
N GLU A 198 25.96 -76.09 26.96
CA GLU A 198 26.46 -77.36 27.51
C GLU A 198 25.79 -77.81 28.82
N ASN A 199 25.17 -76.88 29.56
CA ASN A 199 24.37 -77.15 30.76
C ASN A 199 22.88 -77.47 30.46
N GLY A 200 22.49 -77.61 29.18
CA GLY A 200 21.12 -77.90 28.75
C GLY A 200 20.17 -76.71 28.70
N ALA A 201 20.62 -75.49 28.99
CA ALA A 201 19.77 -74.30 28.88
C ALA A 201 19.54 -73.92 27.41
N THR A 202 18.27 -73.77 27.02
CA THR A 202 17.89 -73.41 25.65
C THR A 202 17.58 -71.91 25.58
N THR A 203 18.34 -71.16 24.78
CA THR A 203 18.05 -69.75 24.48
C THR A 203 17.41 -69.67 23.10
N ILE A 204 16.14 -69.24 23.03
CA ILE A 204 15.41 -69.05 21.78
C ILE A 204 15.40 -67.55 21.44
N ASN A 205 16.05 -67.19 20.35
CA ASN A 205 15.89 -65.88 19.73
C ASN A 205 14.88 -66.05 18.58
N PRO A 206 13.64 -65.51 18.65
CA PRO A 206 12.61 -65.72 17.63
C PRO A 206 12.89 -64.93 16.34
N ASP A 207 12.23 -65.32 15.25
CA ASP A 207 12.26 -64.56 14.00
C ASP A 207 11.71 -63.15 14.24
N THR A 208 12.43 -62.13 13.76
CA THR A 208 12.02 -60.73 13.88
C THR A 208 11.76 -60.16 12.49
N ASN A 209 10.62 -59.48 12.32
CA ASN A 209 10.32 -58.77 11.07
C ASN A 209 11.37 -57.67 10.83
N GLY A 210 11.73 -57.44 9.57
CA GLY A 210 12.68 -56.39 9.21
C GLY A 210 12.13 -54.99 9.49
N ASP A 211 13.01 -54.04 9.73
CA ASP A 211 12.63 -52.65 10.00
C ASP A 211 12.51 -51.85 8.70
N LEU A 212 11.30 -51.39 8.39
CA LEU A 212 11.03 -50.57 7.21
C LEU A 212 11.32 -49.08 7.43
N SER A 213 11.66 -48.63 8.64
CA SER A 213 11.85 -47.21 8.96
C SER A 213 12.87 -46.53 8.03
N THR A 214 14.01 -47.18 7.82
CA THR A 214 15.10 -46.69 6.96
C THR A 214 14.70 -46.62 5.49
N LEU A 215 13.97 -47.62 5.01
CA LEU A 215 13.46 -47.67 3.64
C LEU A 215 12.34 -46.64 3.42
N ALA A 216 11.43 -46.50 4.38
CA ALA A 216 10.37 -45.51 4.35
C ALA A 216 10.93 -44.07 4.38
N GLN A 217 11.96 -43.82 5.19
CA GLN A 217 12.64 -42.52 5.22
C GLN A 217 13.31 -42.20 3.88
N LEU A 218 13.99 -43.17 3.26
CA LEU A 218 14.62 -42.99 1.94
C LEU A 218 13.60 -42.68 0.84
N LEU A 219 12.44 -43.36 0.87
CA LEU A 219 11.39 -43.19 -0.14
C LEU A 219 10.47 -41.98 0.12
N SER A 220 10.46 -41.42 1.34
CA SER A 220 9.54 -40.34 1.73
C SER A 220 9.66 -39.06 0.89
N GLY A 221 10.87 -38.71 0.45
CA GLY A 221 11.14 -37.55 -0.40
C GLY A 221 11.39 -37.88 -1.88
N PHE A 222 11.28 -39.16 -2.26
CA PHE A 222 11.53 -39.59 -3.63
C PHE A 222 10.34 -39.27 -4.54
N SER A 223 10.60 -38.67 -5.69
CA SER A 223 9.60 -38.36 -6.71
C SER A 223 10.14 -38.75 -8.08
N GLY A 224 9.39 -39.58 -8.82
CA GLY A 224 9.81 -40.11 -10.11
C GLY A 224 9.71 -41.62 -10.21
N THR A 225 10.43 -42.16 -11.19
CA THR A 225 10.52 -43.60 -11.45
C THR A 225 11.84 -44.13 -10.93
N ALA A 226 11.81 -45.26 -10.22
CA ALA A 226 12.97 -46.07 -9.86
C ALA A 226 12.68 -47.54 -10.19
N VAL A 227 13.34 -48.08 -11.21
CA VAL A 227 13.18 -49.47 -11.64
C VAL A 227 14.46 -50.24 -11.35
N GLY A 228 14.35 -51.23 -10.47
CA GLY A 228 15.44 -52.14 -10.12
C GLY A 228 15.35 -53.45 -10.87
N VAL A 229 16.46 -53.90 -11.47
CA VAL A 229 16.64 -55.27 -11.94
C VAL A 229 17.68 -55.94 -11.05
N VAL A 230 17.28 -57.00 -10.34
CA VAL A 230 18.17 -57.78 -9.47
C VAL A 230 18.36 -59.16 -10.09
N LYS A 231 19.60 -59.53 -10.41
CA LYS A 231 19.95 -60.86 -10.95
C LYS A 231 21.23 -61.37 -10.28
N GLY A 232 21.09 -62.44 -9.50
CA GLY A 232 22.16 -62.90 -8.62
C GLY A 232 22.54 -61.79 -7.63
N ASP A 233 23.83 -61.54 -7.46
CA ASP A 233 24.33 -60.49 -6.57
C ASP A 233 24.34 -59.09 -7.21
N TRP A 234 24.03 -58.97 -8.50
CA TRP A 234 24.00 -57.70 -9.23
C TRP A 234 22.62 -57.06 -9.24
N MET A 235 22.60 -55.74 -9.02
CA MET A 235 21.44 -54.88 -9.09
C MET A 235 21.72 -53.71 -10.04
N ALA A 236 20.81 -53.47 -10.97
CA ALA A 236 20.78 -52.27 -11.79
C ALA A 236 19.57 -51.43 -11.36
N LEU A 237 19.76 -50.15 -11.08
CA LEU A 237 18.71 -49.22 -10.70
C LEU A 237 18.63 -48.08 -11.72
N VAL A 238 17.55 -48.04 -12.49
CA VAL A 238 17.28 -46.98 -13.46
C VAL A 238 16.33 -45.98 -12.82
N GLN A 239 16.74 -44.71 -12.76
CA GLN A 239 15.95 -43.63 -12.22
C GLN A 239 15.67 -42.58 -13.29
N ALA A 240 14.43 -42.13 -13.36
CA ALA A 240 14.00 -41.11 -14.31
C ALA A 240 12.87 -40.27 -13.73
N VAL A 241 12.98 -38.95 -13.86
CA VAL A 241 11.88 -38.03 -13.57
C VAL A 241 12.00 -36.80 -14.46
N LYS A 242 10.86 -36.31 -14.93
CA LYS A 242 10.72 -34.98 -15.54
C LYS A 242 9.68 -34.22 -14.74
N ASN A 243 10.10 -33.15 -14.06
CA ASN A 243 9.19 -32.25 -13.38
C ASN A 243 8.96 -31.02 -14.25
N ASP A 244 7.70 -30.65 -14.43
CA ASP A 244 7.29 -29.48 -15.19
C ASP A 244 6.32 -28.68 -14.31
N SER A 245 6.58 -27.39 -14.15
CA SER A 245 5.79 -26.49 -13.34
C SER A 245 5.54 -25.18 -14.08
N SER A 246 4.31 -24.69 -14.02
CA SER A 246 3.95 -23.36 -14.54
C SER A 246 3.14 -22.59 -13.51
N SER A 247 3.33 -21.29 -13.47
CA SER A 247 2.58 -20.36 -12.64
C SER A 247 2.30 -19.08 -13.42
N ASN A 248 1.06 -18.61 -13.34
CA ASN A 248 0.65 -17.34 -13.91
C ASN A 248 -0.16 -16.57 -12.88
N VAL A 249 0.35 -15.43 -12.45
CA VAL A 249 -0.25 -14.58 -11.43
C VAL A 249 -0.47 -13.19 -12.02
N LEU A 250 -1.72 -12.75 -11.99
CA LEU A 250 -2.12 -11.38 -12.33
C LEU A 250 -2.76 -10.75 -11.09
N SER A 251 -2.12 -9.72 -10.55
CA SER A 251 -2.64 -8.94 -9.43
C SER A 251 -2.86 -7.49 -9.86
N THR A 252 -4.06 -6.95 -9.65
CA THR A 252 -4.41 -5.58 -10.08
C THR A 252 -4.91 -4.70 -8.93
N PRO A 253 -4.05 -4.31 -7.97
CA PRO A 253 -4.47 -3.41 -6.90
C PRO A 253 -4.77 -2.02 -7.46
N SER A 254 -5.81 -1.36 -6.92
CA SER A 254 -6.19 -0.01 -7.33
C SER A 254 -6.59 0.85 -6.15
N ILE A 255 -6.25 2.13 -6.19
CA ILE A 255 -6.60 3.12 -5.15
C ILE A 255 -7.01 4.45 -5.78
N THR A 256 -7.96 5.16 -5.17
CA THR A 256 -8.37 6.51 -5.59
C THR A 256 -7.93 7.52 -4.56
N THR A 257 -7.31 8.61 -5.00
CA THR A 257 -6.76 9.66 -4.12
C THR A 257 -7.09 11.04 -4.66
N LEU A 258 -6.99 12.07 -3.81
CA LEU A 258 -6.96 13.45 -4.29
C LEU A 258 -5.60 13.74 -4.94
N ASP A 259 -5.60 14.63 -5.92
CA ASP A 259 -4.37 15.20 -6.47
C ASP A 259 -3.49 15.82 -5.36
N ASN A 260 -2.19 15.53 -5.33
CA ASN A 260 -1.23 15.90 -4.29
C ASN A 260 -1.47 15.26 -2.89
N GLN A 261 -2.27 14.19 -2.80
CA GLN A 261 -2.49 13.46 -1.54
C GLN A 261 -1.93 12.05 -1.62
N GLU A 262 -1.05 11.69 -0.68
CA GLU A 262 -0.61 10.31 -0.52
C GLU A 262 -1.77 9.41 -0.12
N ALA A 263 -1.85 8.23 -0.73
CA ALA A 263 -2.69 7.16 -0.23
C ALA A 263 -1.94 5.83 -0.17
N PHE A 264 -2.42 4.98 0.73
CA PHE A 264 -1.84 3.68 1.02
C PHE A 264 -2.92 2.60 0.92
N PHE A 265 -2.63 1.57 0.13
CA PHE A 265 -3.44 0.37 -0.03
C PHE A 265 -2.62 -0.83 0.44
N MET A 266 -3.22 -1.69 1.25
CA MET A 266 -2.62 -2.95 1.66
C MET A 266 -3.66 -4.06 1.66
N VAL A 267 -3.34 -5.17 1.01
CA VAL A 267 -4.06 -6.45 1.13
C VAL A 267 -3.05 -7.50 1.51
N GLY A 268 -3.21 -8.06 2.71
CA GLY A 268 -2.21 -8.96 3.26
C GLY A 268 -2.52 -9.35 4.70
N GLN A 269 -1.48 -9.78 5.39
CA GLN A 269 -1.54 -10.25 6.77
C GLN A 269 -0.41 -9.65 7.59
N ASP A 270 -0.58 -9.61 8.91
CA ASP A 270 0.42 -9.11 9.85
C ASP A 270 1.07 -10.28 10.60
N VAL A 271 2.32 -10.59 10.24
CA VAL A 271 3.02 -11.79 10.69
C VAL A 271 3.99 -11.42 11.82
N PRO A 272 3.96 -12.15 12.95
CA PRO A 272 4.95 -11.95 14.02
C PRO A 272 6.32 -12.46 13.57
N VAL A 273 7.36 -11.64 13.78
CA VAL A 273 8.77 -11.94 13.51
C VAL A 273 9.56 -11.84 14.81
N LEU A 274 10.51 -12.74 15.04
CA LEU A 274 11.37 -12.73 16.22
C LEU A 274 12.56 -11.79 15.98
N THR A 275 12.64 -10.68 16.71
CA THR A 275 13.69 -9.66 16.53
C THR A 275 14.83 -9.75 17.54
N GLY A 276 14.65 -10.55 18.60
CA GLY A 276 15.70 -10.81 19.58
C GLY A 276 15.30 -11.85 20.60
N SER A 277 16.29 -12.51 21.20
CA SER A 277 16.10 -13.46 22.29
C SER A 277 17.05 -13.07 23.41
N THR A 278 16.51 -12.69 24.58
CA THR A 278 17.33 -12.39 25.77
C THR A 278 17.21 -13.55 26.74
N VAL A 279 18.33 -14.20 27.06
CA VAL A 279 18.36 -15.25 28.08
C VAL A 279 18.31 -14.60 29.46
N GLY A 280 17.28 -14.93 30.25
CA GLY A 280 17.24 -14.55 31.67
C GLY A 280 18.41 -15.15 32.45
N SER A 281 18.71 -14.61 33.63
CA SER A 281 19.91 -14.87 34.46
C SER A 281 20.21 -16.34 34.77
N ASN A 282 19.26 -17.27 34.54
CA ASN A 282 19.37 -18.70 34.80
C ASN A 282 19.30 -19.60 33.54
N ASN A 283 19.46 -19.05 32.33
CA ASN A 283 19.57 -19.82 31.07
C ASN A 283 18.42 -20.82 30.79
N SER A 284 17.26 -20.66 31.44
CA SER A 284 16.16 -21.64 31.43
C SER A 284 14.90 -21.16 30.68
N ASN A 285 14.82 -19.88 30.30
CA ASN A 285 13.72 -19.39 29.48
C ASN A 285 14.14 -18.11 28.71
N PRO A 286 14.51 -18.23 27.43
CA PRO A 286 14.79 -17.05 26.61
C PRO A 286 13.51 -16.21 26.38
N PHE A 287 13.57 -14.92 26.67
CA PHE A 287 12.52 -13.96 26.31
C PHE A 287 12.69 -13.58 24.84
N ASN A 288 11.77 -14.03 24.00
CA ASN A 288 11.73 -13.64 22.60
C ASN A 288 10.96 -12.32 22.45
N THR A 289 11.59 -11.31 21.87
CA THR A 289 10.92 -10.08 21.45
C THR A 289 10.31 -10.31 20.07
N VAL A 290 9.02 -10.02 19.95
CA VAL A 290 8.25 -10.22 18.72
C VAL A 290 7.86 -8.87 18.16
N GLU A 291 8.26 -8.60 16.92
CA GLU A 291 7.78 -7.47 16.13
C GLU A 291 6.72 -7.96 15.12
N ARG A 292 5.82 -7.08 14.69
CA ARG A 292 4.76 -7.39 13.73
C ARG A 292 5.11 -6.80 12.38
N LYS A 293 5.32 -7.68 11.38
CA LYS A 293 5.65 -7.29 10.00
C LYS A 293 4.45 -7.54 9.08
N LYS A 294 4.01 -6.47 8.42
CA LYS A 294 2.99 -6.48 7.38
C LYS A 294 3.54 -7.11 6.10
N VAL A 295 2.87 -8.15 5.59
CA VAL A 295 3.21 -8.79 4.31
C VAL A 295 1.98 -8.96 3.43
N GLY A 296 2.15 -8.75 2.13
CA GLY A 296 1.09 -8.84 1.14
C GLY A 296 1.34 -7.90 -0.05
N ILE A 297 0.26 -7.53 -0.73
CA ILE A 297 0.29 -6.56 -1.81
C ILE A 297 0.08 -5.17 -1.18
N MET A 298 1.11 -4.32 -1.28
CA MET A 298 1.08 -2.95 -0.81
C MET A 298 1.35 -1.99 -1.95
N LEU A 299 0.49 -0.98 -2.07
CA LEU A 299 0.61 0.10 -3.04
C LEU A 299 0.50 1.42 -2.29
N LYS A 300 1.59 2.19 -2.27
CA LYS A 300 1.59 3.57 -1.79
C LYS A 300 1.84 4.49 -2.96
N VAL A 301 0.98 5.48 -3.15
CA VAL A 301 1.07 6.40 -4.28
C VAL A 301 0.73 7.82 -3.86
N THR A 302 1.52 8.76 -4.36
CA THR A 302 1.25 10.20 -4.28
C THR A 302 1.20 10.74 -5.70
N PRO A 303 0.00 10.90 -6.28
CA PRO A 303 -0.15 11.46 -7.61
C PRO A 303 -0.15 12.99 -7.58
N GLN A 304 0.38 13.59 -8.64
CA GLN A 304 0.36 15.01 -8.93
C GLN A 304 -0.03 15.20 -10.41
N ILE A 305 -1.10 15.94 -10.67
CA ILE A 305 -1.54 16.26 -12.02
C ILE A 305 -0.76 17.47 -12.53
N ASN A 306 -0.12 17.31 -13.69
CA ASN A 306 0.60 18.36 -14.39
C ASN A 306 -0.27 18.96 -15.52
N GLU A 307 0.11 20.16 -15.97
CA GLU A 307 -0.44 20.78 -17.17
C GLU A 307 -0.22 19.85 -18.38
N GLY A 308 -1.30 19.55 -19.12
CA GLY A 308 -1.29 18.62 -20.25
C GLY A 308 -1.86 17.21 -19.98
N ASN A 309 -2.65 17.01 -18.92
CA ASN A 309 -3.27 15.72 -18.56
C ASN A 309 -2.27 14.58 -18.28
N ALA A 310 -1.05 14.92 -17.90
CA ALA A 310 -0.09 13.96 -17.40
C ALA A 310 -0.15 13.90 -15.87
N VAL A 311 0.01 12.71 -15.32
CA VAL A 311 0.06 12.45 -13.88
C VAL A 311 1.46 11.98 -13.52
N GLN A 312 2.14 12.79 -12.71
CA GLN A 312 3.36 12.39 -12.05
C GLN A 312 3.00 11.61 -10.80
N MET A 313 3.63 10.45 -10.58
CA MET A 313 3.32 9.59 -9.45
C MET A 313 4.60 9.17 -8.76
N VAL A 314 4.68 9.44 -7.45
CA VAL A 314 5.67 8.80 -6.57
C VAL A 314 5.05 7.51 -6.06
N ILE A 315 5.61 6.36 -6.46
CA ILE A 315 5.02 5.05 -6.23
C ILE A 315 5.98 4.18 -5.42
N GLU A 316 5.45 3.54 -4.39
CA GLU A 316 6.07 2.40 -3.72
C GLU A 316 5.13 1.21 -3.86
N GLN A 317 5.56 0.22 -4.64
CA GLN A 317 4.84 -1.04 -4.82
C GLN A 317 5.64 -2.17 -4.20
N GLU A 318 4.99 -2.96 -3.37
CA GLU A 318 5.57 -4.12 -2.71
C GLU A 318 4.62 -5.31 -2.83
N VAL A 319 5.20 -6.48 -3.12
CA VAL A 319 4.52 -7.77 -3.06
C VAL A 319 5.37 -8.67 -2.18
N SER A 320 4.85 -9.01 -1.02
CA SER A 320 5.48 -9.90 -0.07
C SER A 320 4.61 -11.10 0.25
N LYS A 321 5.25 -12.27 0.40
CA LYS A 321 4.60 -13.51 0.83
C LYS A 321 5.51 -14.28 1.79
N VAL A 322 4.92 -15.09 2.65
CA VAL A 322 5.67 -16.01 3.52
C VAL A 322 6.10 -17.22 2.69
N GLU A 323 7.40 -17.49 2.57
CA GLU A 323 7.96 -18.57 1.75
C GLU A 323 8.37 -19.81 2.55
N GLY A 324 8.39 -19.73 3.88
CA GLY A 324 8.65 -20.86 4.76
C GLY A 324 9.16 -20.44 6.14
N GLN A 325 9.75 -21.39 6.85
CA GLN A 325 10.37 -21.19 8.17
C GLN A 325 11.82 -21.67 8.14
N THR A 326 12.71 -20.87 8.71
CA THR A 326 14.06 -21.28 9.09
C THR A 326 14.06 -21.80 10.53
N SER A 327 15.21 -22.28 11.01
CA SER A 327 15.38 -22.69 12.41
C SER A 327 15.16 -21.55 13.43
N LEU A 328 15.22 -20.30 12.97
CA LEU A 328 15.11 -19.10 13.81
C LEU A 328 13.79 -18.35 13.58
N ASP A 329 13.40 -18.13 12.32
CA ASP A 329 12.20 -17.35 11.99
C ASP A 329 11.62 -17.65 10.58
N VAL A 330 10.46 -17.06 10.26
CA VAL A 330 9.83 -17.10 8.94
C VAL A 330 10.66 -16.37 7.88
N VAL A 331 10.69 -16.89 6.66
CA VAL A 331 11.32 -16.24 5.50
C VAL A 331 10.24 -15.59 4.64
N PHE A 332 10.49 -14.34 4.22
CA PHE A 332 9.60 -13.61 3.34
C PHE A 332 10.22 -13.46 1.95
N GLY A 333 9.49 -13.86 0.92
CA GLY A 333 9.78 -13.47 -0.45
C GLY A 333 9.23 -12.08 -0.69
N GLU A 334 10.09 -11.10 -0.92
CA GLU A 334 9.73 -9.69 -1.10
C GLU A 334 10.15 -9.20 -2.49
N ARG A 335 9.19 -8.65 -3.24
CA ARG A 335 9.40 -7.97 -4.53
C ARG A 335 8.98 -6.53 -4.33
N LYS A 336 9.91 -5.59 -4.39
CA LYS A 336 9.67 -4.17 -4.08
C LYS A 336 10.25 -3.27 -5.14
N LEU A 337 9.51 -2.23 -5.51
CA LEU A 337 9.98 -1.14 -6.34
C LEU A 337 9.52 0.19 -5.75
N LYS A 338 10.40 1.19 -5.83
CA LYS A 338 10.11 2.58 -5.47
C LYS A 338 10.63 3.46 -6.59
N THR A 339 9.74 4.19 -7.24
CA THR A 339 10.09 5.03 -8.39
C THR A 339 9.16 6.22 -8.52
N THR A 340 9.58 7.20 -9.30
CA THR A 340 8.76 8.33 -9.72
C THR A 340 8.61 8.26 -11.23
N VAL A 341 7.37 8.26 -11.71
CA VAL A 341 7.07 8.17 -13.15
C VAL A 341 6.08 9.24 -13.55
N LEU A 342 6.10 9.59 -14.85
CA LEU A 342 5.12 10.46 -15.48
C LEU A 342 4.35 9.62 -16.49
N ALA A 343 3.03 9.59 -16.37
CA ALA A 343 2.15 8.85 -17.28
C ALA A 343 0.98 9.72 -17.72
N ASN A 344 0.53 9.56 -18.95
CA ASN A 344 -0.65 10.28 -19.44
C ASN A 344 -1.94 9.69 -18.86
N ASP A 345 -3.00 10.50 -18.82
CA ASP A 345 -4.33 10.07 -18.40
C ASP A 345 -4.85 8.88 -19.21
N GLY A 346 -5.19 7.78 -18.54
CA GLY A 346 -5.73 6.55 -19.13
C GLY A 346 -4.70 5.63 -19.79
N GLU A 347 -3.45 6.06 -19.94
CA GLU A 347 -2.39 5.26 -20.56
C GLU A 347 -1.70 4.33 -19.56
N LEU A 348 -1.20 3.20 -20.06
CA LEU A 348 -0.46 2.22 -19.26
C LEU A 348 1.04 2.44 -19.44
N ILE A 349 1.77 2.67 -18.35
CA ILE A 349 3.23 2.73 -18.35
C ILE A 349 3.82 1.53 -17.59
N VAL A 350 4.98 1.07 -18.01
CA VAL A 350 5.76 0.05 -17.27
C VAL A 350 6.62 0.73 -16.20
N LEU A 351 6.49 0.29 -14.95
CA LEU A 351 7.31 0.77 -13.83
C LEU A 351 8.65 0.05 -13.75
N GLY A 352 8.65 -1.24 -14.09
CA GLY A 352 9.81 -2.10 -14.05
C GLY A 352 9.45 -3.55 -14.31
N GLY A 353 10.48 -4.38 -14.41
CA GLY A 353 10.33 -5.81 -14.60
C GLY A 353 11.63 -6.56 -14.37
N LEU A 354 11.51 -7.88 -14.30
CA LEU A 354 12.62 -8.83 -14.20
C LEU A 354 12.37 -9.96 -15.19
N MET A 355 13.39 -10.30 -15.97
CA MET A 355 13.44 -11.54 -16.73
C MET A 355 14.64 -12.32 -16.21
N ASP A 356 14.39 -13.53 -15.72
CA ASP A 356 15.37 -14.40 -15.06
C ASP A 356 15.28 -15.76 -15.74
N ASP A 357 16.34 -16.14 -16.46
CA ASP A 357 16.47 -17.40 -17.17
C ASP A 357 17.71 -18.13 -16.62
N GLN A 358 17.49 -19.32 -16.04
CA GLN A 358 18.54 -20.17 -15.50
C GLN A 358 18.54 -21.52 -16.22
N ALA A 359 19.72 -21.97 -16.62
CA ALA A 359 19.94 -23.30 -17.15
C ALA A 359 21.14 -23.92 -16.44
N GLY A 360 20.93 -25.07 -15.81
CA GLY A 360 21.97 -25.86 -15.16
C GLY A 360 21.95 -27.27 -15.70
N GLU A 361 23.13 -27.82 -15.95
CA GLU A 361 23.35 -29.21 -16.35
C GLU A 361 24.40 -29.80 -15.42
N SER A 362 24.10 -30.99 -14.87
CA SER A 362 25.02 -31.75 -14.03
C SER A 362 25.11 -33.17 -14.54
N VAL A 363 26.33 -33.58 -14.92
CA VAL A 363 26.61 -34.91 -15.45
C VAL A 363 27.71 -35.56 -14.64
N ALA A 364 27.40 -36.71 -14.06
CA ALA A 364 28.37 -37.62 -13.46
C ALA A 364 28.42 -38.90 -14.30
N LYS A 365 29.61 -39.38 -14.62
CA LYS A 365 29.80 -40.57 -15.46
C LYS A 365 31.07 -41.31 -15.10
N VAL A 366 31.12 -42.59 -15.44
CA VAL A 366 32.38 -43.33 -15.50
C VAL A 366 33.15 -42.82 -16.72
N PRO A 367 34.38 -42.28 -16.55
CA PRO A 367 35.20 -41.86 -17.68
C PRO A 367 35.40 -43.03 -18.66
N LEU A 368 35.50 -42.75 -19.96
CA LEU A 368 35.58 -43.74 -21.04
C LEU A 368 34.26 -44.47 -21.33
N LEU A 369 33.69 -45.21 -20.37
CA LEU A 369 32.46 -45.99 -20.61
C LEU A 369 31.23 -45.10 -20.81
N GLY A 370 31.17 -43.96 -20.12
CA GLY A 370 30.09 -42.98 -20.27
C GLY A 370 30.13 -42.20 -21.59
N ASP A 371 31.24 -42.27 -22.33
CA ASP A 371 31.43 -41.55 -23.60
C ASP A 371 31.10 -42.42 -24.84
N ILE A 372 30.83 -43.72 -24.65
CA ILE A 372 30.48 -44.63 -25.74
C ILE A 372 29.06 -44.29 -26.27
N PRO A 373 28.89 -44.07 -27.59
CA PRO A 373 27.56 -43.87 -28.15
C PRO A 373 26.67 -45.10 -27.93
N LEU A 374 25.35 -44.91 -27.81
CA LEU A 374 24.34 -45.94 -27.50
C LEU A 374 24.34 -46.44 -26.05
N ILE A 375 25.47 -46.99 -25.54
CA ILE A 375 25.51 -47.64 -24.21
C ILE A 375 26.03 -46.73 -23.08
N GLY A 376 26.63 -45.58 -23.39
CA GLY A 376 27.17 -44.67 -22.37
C GLY A 376 26.12 -44.15 -21.38
N ASN A 377 24.84 -44.11 -21.77
CA ASN A 377 23.73 -43.75 -20.89
C ASN A 377 23.55 -44.72 -19.70
N LEU A 378 24.08 -45.94 -19.78
CA LEU A 378 24.08 -46.91 -18.68
C LEU A 378 25.14 -46.62 -17.61
N PHE A 379 26.10 -45.73 -17.89
CA PHE A 379 27.24 -45.42 -17.02
C PHE A 379 27.30 -43.94 -16.63
N LYS A 380 26.16 -43.24 -16.73
CA LYS A 380 26.04 -41.82 -16.38
C LYS A 380 24.73 -41.50 -15.66
N SER A 381 24.75 -40.39 -14.94
CA SER A 381 23.58 -39.72 -14.38
C SER A 381 23.63 -38.25 -14.77
N THR A 382 22.54 -37.79 -15.40
CA THR A 382 22.36 -36.43 -15.89
C THR A 382 21.18 -35.79 -15.16
N ALA A 383 21.38 -34.54 -14.71
CA ALA A 383 20.39 -33.71 -14.07
C ALA A 383 20.40 -32.34 -14.75
N ASP A 384 19.35 -32.07 -15.53
CA ASP A 384 19.16 -30.80 -16.22
C ASP A 384 18.04 -30.01 -15.53
N LYS A 385 18.28 -28.73 -15.30
CA LYS A 385 17.32 -27.79 -14.71
C LYS A 385 17.24 -26.54 -15.59
N LYS A 386 16.02 -26.15 -15.94
CA LYS A 386 15.70 -24.89 -16.59
C LYS A 386 14.64 -24.17 -15.77
N GLU A 387 14.88 -22.91 -15.45
CA GLU A 387 13.96 -22.08 -14.70
C GLU A 387 13.83 -20.73 -15.40
N LYS A 388 12.59 -20.28 -15.58
CA LYS A 388 12.26 -19.03 -16.25
C LYS A 388 11.26 -18.25 -15.41
N ARG A 389 11.52 -16.98 -15.18
CA ARG A 389 10.61 -16.09 -14.45
C ARG A 389 10.58 -14.71 -15.10
N ASN A 390 9.37 -14.27 -15.43
CA ASN A 390 9.09 -12.93 -15.94
C ASN A 390 8.18 -12.20 -14.95
N LEU A 391 8.62 -11.03 -14.50
CA LEU A 391 7.84 -10.11 -13.70
C LEU A 391 7.74 -8.80 -14.48
N MET A 392 6.54 -8.26 -14.58
CA MET A 392 6.29 -6.92 -15.09
C MET A 392 5.32 -6.21 -14.17
N VAL A 393 5.63 -4.95 -13.84
CA VAL A 393 4.72 -4.08 -13.10
C VAL A 393 4.37 -2.90 -13.97
N PHE A 394 3.09 -2.72 -14.20
CA PHE A 394 2.53 -1.60 -14.93
C PHE A 394 1.68 -0.73 -14.01
N ILE A 395 1.47 0.51 -14.41
CA ILE A 395 0.53 1.41 -13.75
C ILE A 395 -0.26 2.21 -14.78
N ARG A 396 -1.54 2.43 -14.48
CA ARG A 396 -2.44 3.26 -15.26
C ARG A 396 -3.08 4.28 -14.32
N PRO A 397 -2.77 5.57 -14.45
CA PRO A 397 -3.55 6.62 -13.82
C PRO A 397 -4.81 6.93 -14.63
N THR A 398 -5.87 7.35 -13.96
CA THR A 398 -7.08 7.90 -14.59
C THR A 398 -7.54 9.11 -13.79
N ILE A 399 -7.60 10.28 -14.43
CA ILE A 399 -7.98 11.54 -13.81
C ILE A 399 -9.50 11.63 -13.74
N LEU A 400 -10.02 11.87 -12.54
CA LEU A 400 -11.43 12.07 -12.24
C LEU A 400 -11.66 13.55 -11.90
N ARG A 401 -11.99 14.36 -12.92
CA ARG A 401 -12.30 15.79 -12.75
C ARG A 401 -13.75 16.01 -12.32
N ASP A 402 -14.67 15.31 -12.98
CA ASP A 402 -16.11 15.50 -12.81
C ASP A 402 -16.75 14.41 -11.96
N GLY A 403 -17.91 14.75 -11.36
CA GLY A 403 -18.73 13.78 -10.64
C GLY A 403 -19.17 12.60 -11.52
N MET A 404 -19.45 12.86 -12.80
CA MET A 404 -19.81 11.82 -13.77
C MET A 404 -18.64 10.88 -14.09
N ALA A 405 -17.41 11.39 -14.14
CA ALA A 405 -16.23 10.54 -14.37
C ALA A 405 -16.00 9.59 -13.19
N ALA A 406 -16.10 10.11 -11.97
CA ALA A 406 -16.00 9.32 -10.74
C ALA A 406 -17.11 8.27 -10.64
N ASP A 407 -18.35 8.65 -10.96
CA ASP A 407 -19.49 7.73 -10.99
C ASP A 407 -19.30 6.65 -12.05
N GLY A 408 -18.88 7.00 -13.27
CA GLY A 408 -18.65 6.05 -14.34
C GLY A 408 -17.59 4.99 -14.02
N VAL A 409 -16.47 5.36 -13.37
CA VAL A 409 -15.46 4.38 -12.92
C VAL A 409 -16.02 3.49 -11.81
N SER A 410 -16.70 4.08 -10.81
CA SER A 410 -17.24 3.36 -9.66
C SER A 410 -18.35 2.40 -10.06
N GLN A 411 -19.29 2.85 -10.91
CA GLN A 411 -20.44 2.09 -11.37
C GLN A 411 -20.01 0.87 -12.20
N ARG A 412 -19.00 1.00 -13.07
CA ARG A 412 -18.45 -0.14 -13.83
C ARG A 412 -17.88 -1.21 -12.90
N LYS A 413 -17.04 -0.82 -11.93
CA LYS A 413 -16.47 -1.78 -10.95
C LYS A 413 -17.54 -2.40 -10.06
N TYR A 414 -18.53 -1.61 -9.64
CA TYR A 414 -19.67 -2.10 -8.86
C TYR A 414 -20.50 -3.14 -9.62
N ASN A 415 -20.87 -2.82 -10.86
CA ASN A 415 -21.68 -3.71 -11.69
C ASN A 415 -20.91 -5.00 -12.04
N TYR A 416 -19.60 -4.93 -12.24
CA TYR A 416 -18.76 -6.11 -12.42
C TYR A 416 -18.84 -7.05 -11.20
N MET A 417 -18.62 -6.52 -9.99
CA MET A 417 -18.72 -7.32 -8.76
C MET A 417 -20.11 -7.90 -8.53
N ARG A 418 -21.16 -7.12 -8.83
CA ARG A 418 -22.54 -7.57 -8.73
C ARG A 418 -22.84 -8.69 -9.72
N ALA A 419 -22.37 -8.59 -10.96
CA ALA A 419 -22.55 -9.63 -11.97
C ALA A 419 -21.88 -10.95 -11.55
N GLU A 420 -20.67 -10.89 -11.00
CA GLU A 420 -19.98 -12.06 -10.43
C GLU A 420 -20.76 -12.71 -9.28
N GLN A 421 -21.36 -11.91 -8.40
CA GLN A 421 -22.18 -12.44 -7.30
C GLN A 421 -23.48 -13.07 -7.79
N ILE A 422 -24.14 -12.47 -8.80
CA ILE A 422 -25.33 -13.06 -9.42
C ILE A 422 -24.98 -14.40 -10.06
N TYR A 423 -23.88 -14.46 -10.82
CA TYR A 423 -23.44 -15.70 -11.45
C TYR A 423 -23.13 -16.80 -10.42
N ARG A 424 -22.55 -16.45 -9.26
CA ARG A 424 -22.30 -17.40 -8.16
C ARG A 424 -23.59 -17.82 -7.43
N ASP A 425 -24.53 -16.90 -7.27
CA ASP A 425 -25.83 -17.20 -6.66
C ASP A 425 -26.68 -18.10 -7.58
N GLU A 426 -26.62 -17.91 -8.90
CA GLU A 426 -27.25 -18.78 -9.90
C GLU A 426 -26.71 -20.21 -9.87
N GLN A 427 -25.42 -20.39 -9.61
CA GLN A 427 -24.83 -21.72 -9.37
C GLN A 427 -25.25 -22.32 -8.03
N GLY A 428 -25.64 -21.46 -7.08
CA GLY A 428 -26.04 -21.85 -5.73
C GLY A 428 -24.90 -22.47 -4.91
N LEU A 429 -25.21 -22.81 -3.66
CA LEU A 429 -24.32 -23.61 -2.83
C LEU A 429 -24.69 -25.09 -3.01
N SER A 430 -23.73 -25.93 -3.41
CA SER A 430 -23.98 -27.33 -3.76
C SER A 430 -24.66 -28.15 -2.65
N LEU A 431 -24.31 -27.90 -1.38
CA LEU A 431 -24.89 -28.56 -0.21
C LEU A 431 -26.00 -27.74 0.47
N MET A 432 -26.27 -26.51 -0.01
CA MET A 432 -27.26 -25.60 0.53
C MET A 432 -28.02 -24.86 -0.59
N PRO A 433 -28.78 -25.58 -1.44
CA PRO A 433 -29.35 -25.01 -2.67
C PRO A 433 -30.43 -23.94 -2.44
N HIS A 434 -30.96 -23.84 -1.21
CA HIS A 434 -31.97 -22.85 -0.84
C HIS A 434 -31.41 -21.67 -0.04
N THR A 435 -30.10 -21.62 0.17
CA THR A 435 -29.47 -20.53 0.91
C THR A 435 -29.09 -19.42 -0.07
N ALA A 436 -29.75 -18.27 0.06
CA ALA A 436 -29.43 -17.08 -0.72
C ALA A 436 -28.00 -16.61 -0.41
N GLN A 437 -27.21 -16.37 -1.45
CA GLN A 437 -25.89 -15.79 -1.29
C GLN A 437 -25.98 -14.26 -1.19
N PRO A 438 -25.01 -13.59 -0.53
CA PRO A 438 -24.99 -12.13 -0.48
C PRO A 438 -24.76 -11.53 -1.87
N ILE A 439 -25.74 -10.78 -2.36
CA ILE A 439 -25.66 -10.03 -3.62
C ILE A 439 -25.67 -8.52 -3.36
N LEU A 440 -24.89 -7.78 -4.15
CA LEU A 440 -24.89 -6.33 -4.15
C LEU A 440 -26.25 -5.81 -4.64
N PRO A 441 -26.84 -4.80 -3.96
CA PRO A 441 -28.07 -4.16 -4.42
C PRO A 441 -27.97 -3.65 -5.86
N ALA A 442 -29.09 -3.64 -6.59
CA ALA A 442 -29.10 -2.89 -7.86
C ALA A 442 -28.92 -1.39 -7.58
N GLN A 443 -28.17 -0.69 -8.42
CA GLN A 443 -28.12 0.78 -8.43
C GLN A 443 -29.37 1.32 -9.13
N ASN A 444 -29.86 2.49 -8.70
CA ASN A 444 -31.07 3.12 -9.25
C ASN A 444 -32.29 2.19 -9.25
N GLN A 445 -32.54 1.51 -8.13
CA GLN A 445 -33.74 0.68 -7.98
C GLN A 445 -34.98 1.52 -8.24
N ALA A 446 -35.70 1.18 -9.30
CA ALA A 446 -37.05 1.67 -9.49
C ALA A 446 -37.91 1.28 -8.27
N LEU A 447 -38.99 2.03 -8.06
CA LEU A 447 -39.93 1.74 -6.98
C LEU A 447 -40.31 0.26 -7.00
N PRO A 448 -40.31 -0.42 -5.84
CA PRO A 448 -40.74 -1.82 -5.74
C PRO A 448 -42.09 -2.02 -6.42
N PRO A 449 -42.35 -3.19 -7.01
CA PRO A 449 -43.57 -3.46 -7.77
C PRO A 449 -44.84 -3.19 -6.97
N GLU A 450 -44.82 -3.43 -5.65
CA GLU A 450 -45.90 -3.14 -4.71
C GLU A 450 -46.17 -1.63 -4.58
N VAL A 451 -45.11 -0.81 -4.47
CA VAL A 451 -45.21 0.65 -4.41
C VAL A 451 -45.70 1.22 -5.74
N ARG A 452 -45.27 0.62 -6.86
CA ARG A 452 -45.76 0.98 -8.20
C ARG A 452 -47.24 0.64 -8.36
N ALA A 453 -47.69 -0.50 -7.84
CA ALA A 453 -49.10 -0.88 -7.83
C ALA A 453 -49.96 0.07 -6.97
N PHE A 454 -49.46 0.47 -5.81
CA PHE A 454 -50.12 1.47 -4.95
C PHE A 454 -50.30 2.83 -5.63
N LEU A 455 -49.24 3.36 -6.25
CA LEU A 455 -49.29 4.63 -6.99
C LEU A 455 -50.29 4.59 -8.16
N ASN A 456 -50.37 3.45 -8.86
CA ASN A 456 -51.32 3.28 -9.96
C ASN A 456 -52.77 3.18 -9.46
N ALA A 457 -53.01 2.53 -8.32
CA ALA A 457 -54.34 2.45 -7.71
C ALA A 457 -54.86 3.82 -7.22
N GLY A 458 -53.96 4.70 -6.76
CA GLY A 458 -54.30 6.07 -6.34
C GLY A 458 -54.61 7.03 -7.50
N ARG A 459 -54.23 6.70 -8.74
CA ARG A 459 -54.52 7.49 -9.95
C ARG A 459 -55.86 7.17 -10.61
N THR A 460 -56.52 6.07 -10.20
CA THR A 460 -57.83 5.61 -10.72
C THR A 460 -59.01 6.02 -9.84
N ARG A 461 -58.82 6.92 -8.88
CA ARG A 461 -59.87 7.65 -8.15
C ARG A 461 -59.73 9.13 -8.46
#